data_AF-A0A3B9ZDM3-F1
#
_entry.id   AF-A0A3B9ZDM3-F1
#
_cell.length_a   1.000
_cell.length_b   1.000
_cell.length_c   1.000
_cell.angle_alpha   90.00
_cell.angle_beta   90.00
_cell.angle_gamma   90.00
#
_symmetry.space_group_name_H-M   'P 1'
#
loop_
_entity.id
_entity.type
_entity.pdbx_description
1 polymer ?
#
loop_
_entity_poly.entity_id
_entity_poly.type
_entity_poly.pdbx_seq_one_letter_code
_entity_poly.pdbx_strand_id
1 'polypeptide(L)'
;MPGIEIGMKIVIVSGSHSGVGKTKVAEVLLRLLEGWSALKVTVTHRGRECPVRKESDCHTCDELKDDFSIIDNKKIIEIKGKDTARLKEAGARKVLWLKARPHALREGLRKAIPLFKMAKGLIIESNSALKYIKPDVAILVKNKNSLLKPSAKKILNKIDLVVTL
;
A
#
# COMPACT_ATOMS: atom_id res chain seq x y z
N MET A 1 -20.39 5.01 3.52
CA MET A 1 -20.24 3.59 3.92
C MET A 1 -19.32 3.53 5.13
N PRO A 2 -19.67 2.78 6.18
CA PRO A 2 -18.79 2.59 7.34
C PRO A 2 -17.48 1.92 6.89
N GLY A 3 -16.38 2.34 7.53
CA GLY A 3 -15.04 1.79 7.28
C GLY A 3 -14.96 0.30 7.65
N ILE A 4 -13.91 -0.37 7.18
CA ILE A 4 -13.60 -1.72 7.67
C ILE A 4 -13.13 -1.56 9.13
N GLU A 5 -13.84 -2.18 10.07
CA GLU A 5 -13.45 -2.25 11.48
C GLU A 5 -12.46 -3.39 11.70
N ILE A 6 -11.36 -3.12 12.41
CA ILE A 6 -10.20 -4.02 12.46
C ILE A 6 -9.67 -4.04 13.89
N GLY A 7 -9.61 -5.22 14.51
CA GLY A 7 -9.02 -5.42 15.85
C GLY A 7 -7.49 -5.42 15.88
N MET A 8 -6.83 -4.94 14.83
CA MET A 8 -5.37 -4.95 14.65
C MET A 8 -4.87 -3.51 14.48
N LYS A 9 -3.71 -3.20 15.08
CA LYS A 9 -3.05 -1.92 14.89
C LYS A 9 -2.61 -1.72 13.44
N ILE A 10 -3.01 -0.61 12.83
CA ILE A 10 -2.73 -0.31 11.42
C ILE A 10 -2.07 1.06 11.27
N VAL A 11 -0.95 1.06 10.55
CA VAL A 11 -0.31 2.26 10.03
C VAL A 11 -0.44 2.27 8.51
N ILE A 12 -0.97 3.33 7.92
CA ILE A 12 -1.02 3.49 6.46
C ILE A 12 0.03 4.50 6.03
N VAL A 13 0.97 4.06 5.18
CA VAL A 13 1.98 4.91 4.55
C VAL A 13 1.52 5.26 3.14
N SER A 14 1.11 6.51 2.96
CA SER A 14 0.67 7.11 1.71
C SER A 14 1.73 8.10 1.18
N GLY A 15 1.56 8.62 -0.03
CA GLY A 15 2.53 9.58 -0.57
C GLY A 15 2.03 10.41 -1.74
N SER A 16 2.64 11.58 -1.95
CA SER A 16 2.20 12.57 -2.93
C SER A 16 2.27 12.06 -4.38
N HIS A 17 3.25 11.21 -4.72
CA HIS A 17 3.34 10.51 -6.01
C HIS A 17 4.00 9.12 -5.89
N SER A 18 4.15 8.43 -7.04
CA SER A 18 4.92 7.18 -7.12
C SER A 18 6.42 7.49 -6.99
N GLY A 19 7.20 6.64 -6.33
CA GLY A 19 8.63 6.86 -6.13
C GLY A 19 9.02 7.85 -5.01
N VAL A 20 8.07 8.52 -4.35
CA VAL A 20 8.33 9.54 -3.30
C VAL A 20 8.94 8.98 -1.98
N GLY A 21 9.28 7.70 -1.91
CA GLY A 21 9.89 7.12 -0.70
C GLY A 21 8.93 6.51 0.33
N LYS A 22 7.66 6.24 -0.02
CA LYS A 22 6.72 5.48 0.85
C LYS A 22 7.31 4.17 1.37
N THR A 23 7.88 3.37 0.48
CA THR A 23 8.54 2.10 0.83
C THR A 23 9.66 2.34 1.84
N LYS A 24 10.41 3.45 1.72
CA LYS A 24 11.50 3.80 2.66
C LYS A 24 10.99 4.06 4.07
N VAL A 25 9.91 4.82 4.20
CA VAL A 25 9.26 5.05 5.50
C VAL A 25 8.71 3.74 6.07
N ALA A 26 8.08 2.91 5.24
CA ALA A 26 7.60 1.59 5.67
C ALA A 26 8.73 0.66 6.14
N GLU A 27 9.88 0.63 5.44
CA GLU A 27 11.07 -0.12 5.87
C GLU A 27 11.57 0.33 7.24
N VAL A 28 11.65 1.64 7.49
CA VAL A 28 12.09 2.17 8.79
C VAL A 28 11.13 1.74 9.90
N LEU A 29 9.83 1.86 9.68
CA LEU A 29 8.83 1.42 10.66
C LEU A 29 8.93 -0.08 10.94
N LEU A 30 9.09 -0.92 9.90
CA LEU A 30 9.21 -2.37 10.08
C LEU A 30 10.45 -2.77 10.88
N ARG A 31 11.57 -2.06 10.73
CA ARG A 31 12.78 -2.30 11.52
C ARG A 31 12.62 -1.92 12.99
N LEU A 32 11.79 -0.92 13.29
CA LEU A 32 11.52 -0.46 14.65
C LEU A 32 10.39 -1.24 15.34
N LEU A 33 9.49 -1.84 14.56
CA LEU A 33 8.26 -2.47 15.05
C LEU A 33 8.32 -3.99 14.89
N GLU A 34 8.96 -4.66 15.86
CA GLU A 34 9.12 -6.12 15.84
C GLU A 34 7.77 -6.85 15.79
N GLY A 35 7.66 -7.90 14.96
CA GLY A 35 6.47 -8.73 14.84
C GLY A 35 5.35 -8.12 13.98
N TRP A 36 5.59 -6.96 13.36
CA TRP A 36 4.67 -6.36 12.40
C TRP A 36 4.77 -7.01 11.03
N SER A 37 3.70 -6.88 10.25
CA SER A 37 3.60 -7.37 8.87
C SER A 37 3.32 -6.21 7.91
N ALA A 38 3.40 -6.49 6.61
CA ALA A 38 3.18 -5.47 5.59
C ALA A 38 2.19 -5.92 4.51
N LEU A 39 1.35 -4.99 4.07
CA LEU A 39 0.48 -5.13 2.92
C LEU A 39 0.81 -4.03 1.89
N LYS A 40 1.33 -4.43 0.74
CA LYS A 40 1.42 -3.54 -0.41
C LYS A 40 0.08 -3.53 -1.12
N VAL A 41 -0.43 -2.34 -1.47
CA VAL A 41 -1.68 -2.23 -2.24
C VAL A 41 -1.47 -1.42 -3.51
N THR A 42 -1.74 -2.05 -4.65
CA THR A 42 -1.72 -1.42 -5.97
C THR A 42 -3.13 -1.38 -6.55
N VAL A 43 -3.63 -0.18 -6.81
CA VAL A 43 -4.87 -0.03 -7.60
C VAL A 43 -4.51 -0.05 -9.07
N THR A 44 -5.04 -1.03 -9.79
CA THR A 44 -4.78 -1.22 -11.22
C THR A 44 -5.79 -0.43 -12.05
N HIS A 45 -5.31 0.32 -13.03
CA HIS A 45 -6.13 0.98 -14.04
C HIS A 45 -5.82 0.32 -15.39
N ARG A 46 -6.84 0.02 -16.21
CA ARG A 46 -6.65 -0.66 -17.52
C ARG A 46 -6.51 0.37 -18.65
N GLY A 47 -5.78 -0.01 -19.70
CA GLY A 47 -5.69 0.74 -20.95
C GLY A 47 -5.17 2.19 -20.80
N ARG A 48 -5.75 3.11 -21.57
CA ARG A 48 -5.36 4.54 -21.58
C ARG A 48 -5.65 5.28 -20.28
N GLU A 49 -6.37 4.68 -19.34
CA GLU A 49 -6.65 5.27 -18.03
C GLU A 49 -5.51 5.06 -17.03
N CYS A 50 -4.54 4.19 -17.35
CA CYS A 50 -3.37 3.99 -16.51
C CYS A 50 -2.45 5.23 -16.60
N PRO A 51 -2.27 5.99 -15.50
CA PRO A 51 -1.48 7.21 -15.54
C PRO A 51 0.01 6.91 -15.80
N VAL A 52 0.49 5.72 -15.41
CA VAL A 52 1.90 5.34 -15.56
C VAL A 52 2.21 4.82 -16.96
N ARG A 53 1.27 4.14 -17.62
CA ARG A 53 1.45 3.65 -19.01
C ARG A 53 1.54 4.74 -20.05
N LYS A 54 0.93 5.89 -19.78
CA LYS A 54 1.07 7.06 -20.66
C LYS A 54 2.50 7.59 -20.69
N GLU A 55 3.27 7.36 -19.62
CA GLU A 55 4.59 7.96 -19.40
C GLU A 55 5.73 6.92 -19.43
N SER A 56 5.42 5.62 -19.33
CA SER A 56 6.43 4.54 -19.28
C SER A 56 5.82 3.17 -19.63
N ASP A 57 6.66 2.21 -20.05
CA ASP A 57 6.24 0.83 -20.35
C ASP A 57 6.04 -0.02 -19.07
N CYS A 58 4.96 0.28 -18.34
CA CYS A 58 4.65 -0.35 -17.06
C CYS A 58 3.70 -1.54 -17.21
N HIS A 59 4.18 -2.75 -16.88
CA HIS A 59 3.40 -4.01 -16.93
C HIS A 59 2.88 -4.51 -15.59
N THR A 60 3.06 -3.74 -14.50
CA THR A 60 2.66 -4.16 -13.15
C THR A 60 1.19 -4.57 -13.05
N CYS A 61 0.30 -4.03 -13.90
CA CYS A 61 -1.14 -4.26 -13.85
C CYS A 61 -1.67 -5.27 -14.88
N ASP A 62 -0.83 -5.77 -15.81
CA ASP A 62 -1.30 -6.57 -16.97
C ASP A 62 -1.91 -7.92 -16.60
N GLU A 63 -1.41 -8.52 -15.53
CA GLU A 63 -1.74 -9.91 -15.20
C GLU A 63 -3.01 -10.04 -14.33
N LEU A 64 -3.69 -8.93 -14.00
CA LEU A 64 -4.88 -9.00 -13.17
C LEU A 64 -6.09 -9.48 -14.02
N LYS A 65 -6.31 -10.80 -14.02
CA LYS A 65 -7.44 -11.47 -14.68
C LYS A 65 -8.76 -11.09 -14.02
N ASP A 66 -8.84 -11.30 -12.71
CA ASP A 66 -10.03 -11.03 -11.89
C ASP A 66 -10.15 -9.55 -11.47
N ASP A 67 -11.06 -9.28 -10.54
CA ASP A 67 -11.32 -7.96 -9.98
C ASP A 67 -10.26 -7.53 -8.95
N PHE A 68 -9.71 -8.49 -8.21
CA PHE A 68 -8.55 -8.31 -7.35
C PHE A 68 -7.78 -9.63 -7.21
N SER A 69 -6.52 -9.54 -6.79
CA SER A 69 -5.65 -10.68 -6.49
C SER A 69 -4.83 -10.36 -5.24
N ILE A 70 -4.74 -11.34 -4.34
CA ILE A 70 -3.90 -11.29 -3.15
C ILE A 70 -2.74 -12.24 -3.40
N ILE A 71 -1.54 -11.68 -3.54
CA ILE A 71 -0.33 -12.44 -3.84
C ILE A 71 0.45 -12.64 -2.54
N ASP A 72 0.78 -13.89 -2.26
CA ASP A 72 1.62 -14.33 -1.13
C ASP A 72 2.80 -15.21 -1.56
N ASN A 73 2.88 -15.56 -2.85
CA ASN A 73 3.92 -16.42 -3.39
C ASN A 73 5.31 -15.79 -3.21
N LYS A 74 6.19 -16.50 -2.48
CA LYS A 74 7.56 -16.07 -2.17
C LYS A 74 8.37 -15.64 -3.40
N LYS A 75 8.24 -16.36 -4.52
CA LYS A 75 8.97 -16.06 -5.77
C LYS A 75 8.57 -14.72 -6.39
N ILE A 76 7.38 -14.20 -6.08
CA ILE A 76 6.90 -12.89 -6.54
C ILE A 76 7.20 -11.82 -5.48
N ILE A 77 6.94 -12.14 -4.20
CA ILE A 77 7.10 -11.21 -3.09
C ILE A 77 8.57 -10.81 -2.90
N GLU A 78 9.50 -11.75 -3.04
CA GLU A 78 10.92 -11.56 -2.73
C GLU A 78 11.79 -11.27 -3.97
N ILE A 79 11.20 -10.77 -5.07
CA ILE A 79 11.98 -10.30 -6.23
C ILE A 79 12.82 -9.08 -5.80
N LYS A 80 14.14 -9.25 -5.78
CA LYS A 80 15.11 -8.23 -5.33
C LYS A 80 14.86 -6.87 -5.96
N GLY A 81 14.90 -5.82 -5.14
CA GLY A 81 14.72 -4.44 -5.56
C GLY A 81 13.25 -3.99 -5.74
N LYS A 82 12.28 -4.89 -5.63
CA LYS A 82 10.85 -4.53 -5.62
C LYS A 82 10.39 -4.13 -4.22
N ASP A 83 9.31 -3.34 -4.15
CA ASP A 83 8.75 -2.83 -2.88
C ASP A 83 8.43 -3.96 -1.89
N THR A 84 7.84 -5.06 -2.35
CA THR A 84 7.47 -6.19 -1.47
C THR A 84 8.69 -6.90 -0.89
N ALA A 85 9.77 -7.03 -1.67
CA ALA A 85 11.02 -7.64 -1.21
C ALA A 85 11.68 -6.76 -0.15
N ARG A 86 11.72 -5.45 -0.41
CA ARG A 86 12.20 -4.44 0.54
C ARG A 86 11.46 -4.46 1.87
N LEU A 87 10.13 -4.57 1.85
CA LEU A 87 9.32 -4.73 3.07
C LEU A 87 9.68 -6.03 3.81
N LYS A 88 9.91 -7.13 3.08
CA LYS A 88 10.30 -8.41 3.68
C LYS A 88 11.69 -8.35 4.31
N GLU A 89 12.67 -7.80 3.59
CA GLU A 89 14.05 -7.56 4.03
C GLU A 89 14.12 -6.63 5.24
N ALA A 90 13.18 -5.68 5.37
CA ALA A 90 13.07 -4.79 6.52
C ALA A 90 12.52 -5.44 7.80
N GLY A 91 12.21 -6.74 7.77
CA GLY A 91 11.80 -7.51 8.95
C GLY A 91 10.30 -7.78 9.05
N ALA A 92 9.51 -7.49 8.01
CA ALA A 92 8.09 -7.85 8.02
C ALA A 92 7.91 -9.36 8.21
N ARG A 93 7.14 -9.74 9.24
CA ARG A 93 6.82 -11.15 9.54
C ARG A 93 6.14 -11.82 8.33
N LYS A 94 5.11 -11.17 7.79
CA LYS A 94 4.42 -11.56 6.56
C LYS A 94 4.31 -10.36 5.63
N VAL A 95 4.46 -10.59 4.33
CA VAL A 95 4.20 -9.59 3.28
C VAL A 95 3.17 -10.16 2.30
N LEU A 96 2.11 -9.41 2.06
CA LEU A 96 1.16 -9.69 0.96
C LEU A 96 1.14 -8.52 -0.01
N TRP A 97 0.79 -8.80 -1.25
CA TRP A 97 0.53 -7.78 -2.26
C TRP A 97 -0.90 -7.90 -2.78
N LEU A 98 -1.73 -6.90 -2.48
CA LEU A 98 -3.06 -6.76 -3.03
C LEU A 98 -3.00 -5.91 -4.31
N LYS A 99 -3.37 -6.51 -5.43
CA LYS A 99 -3.67 -5.81 -6.69
C LYS A 99 -5.18 -5.79 -6.85
N ALA A 100 -5.78 -4.62 -7.08
CA ALA A 100 -7.24 -4.52 -7.22
C ALA A 100 -7.65 -3.45 -8.22
N ARG A 101 -8.75 -3.70 -8.93
CA ARG A 101 -9.45 -2.66 -9.69
C ARG A 101 -10.10 -1.66 -8.72
N PRO A 102 -10.37 -0.40 -9.13
CA PRO A 102 -10.90 0.62 -8.21
C PRO A 102 -12.21 0.22 -7.53
N HIS A 103 -13.12 -0.44 -8.24
CA HIS A 103 -14.42 -0.90 -7.71
C HIS A 103 -14.27 -2.08 -6.74
N ALA A 104 -13.26 -2.93 -6.93
CA ALA A 104 -13.03 -4.13 -6.13
C ALA A 104 -12.10 -3.91 -4.93
N LEU A 105 -11.47 -2.73 -4.82
CA LEU A 105 -10.47 -2.46 -3.78
C LEU A 105 -11.02 -2.67 -2.35
N ARG A 106 -12.27 -2.25 -2.08
CA ARG A 106 -12.87 -2.43 -0.75
C ARG A 106 -12.98 -3.91 -0.38
N GLU A 107 -13.46 -4.74 -1.32
CA GLU A 107 -13.58 -6.18 -1.10
C GLU A 107 -12.20 -6.85 -0.97
N GLY A 108 -11.25 -6.46 -1.83
CA GLY A 108 -9.88 -6.95 -1.76
C GLY A 108 -9.22 -6.68 -0.41
N LEU A 109 -9.38 -5.46 0.14
CA LEU A 109 -8.89 -5.12 1.48
C LEU A 109 -9.59 -5.96 2.56
N ARG A 110 -10.92 -6.11 2.48
CA ARG A 110 -11.70 -6.92 3.42
C ARG A 110 -11.23 -8.38 3.46
N LYS A 111 -10.80 -8.94 2.33
CA LYS A 111 -10.26 -10.32 2.26
C LYS A 111 -8.78 -10.39 2.64
N ALA A 112 -7.98 -9.38 2.33
CA ALA A 112 -6.53 -9.40 2.59
C ALA A 112 -6.16 -9.19 4.07
N ILE A 113 -6.82 -8.28 4.76
CA ILE A 113 -6.44 -7.87 6.13
C ILE A 113 -6.54 -9.02 7.15
N PRO A 114 -7.60 -9.85 7.17
CA PRO A 114 -7.69 -10.99 8.09
C PRO A 114 -6.55 -12.01 7.95
N LEU A 115 -5.87 -12.06 6.79
CA LEU A 115 -4.73 -12.96 6.55
C LEU A 115 -3.49 -12.61 7.37
N PHE A 116 -3.52 -11.50 8.12
CA PHE A 116 -2.46 -11.05 9.01
C PHE A 116 -2.75 -11.31 10.50
N LYS A 117 -3.82 -12.03 10.87
CA LYS A 117 -4.31 -12.20 12.26
C LYS A 117 -3.28 -12.56 13.36
N MET A 118 -2.09 -13.03 13.00
CA MET A 118 -1.00 -13.36 13.92
C MET A 118 0.06 -12.25 14.05
N ALA A 119 -0.07 -11.11 13.37
CA ALA A 119 0.85 -9.99 13.45
C ALA A 119 0.51 -9.07 14.61
N LYS A 120 1.52 -8.47 15.26
CA LYS A 120 1.31 -7.46 16.31
C LYS A 120 0.69 -6.16 15.74
N GLY A 121 0.92 -5.90 14.46
CA GLY A 121 0.33 -4.79 13.71
C GLY A 121 0.62 -4.92 12.21
N LEU A 122 0.03 -4.04 11.42
CA LEU A 122 0.10 -4.05 9.96
C LEU A 122 0.47 -2.68 9.41
N ILE A 123 1.52 -2.64 8.59
CA ILE A 123 1.85 -1.48 7.76
C ILE A 123 1.25 -1.68 6.37
N ILE A 124 0.40 -0.75 5.94
CA ILE A 124 -0.17 -0.76 4.59
C ILE A 124 0.49 0.35 3.77
N GLU A 125 1.17 -0.02 2.69
CA GLU A 125 1.73 0.97 1.77
C GLU A 125 0.71 1.26 0.64
N SER A 126 -0.04 2.35 0.78
CA SER A 126 -1.09 2.75 -0.17
C SER A 126 -1.64 4.16 0.09
N ASN A 127 -2.06 4.85 -0.97
CA ASN A 127 -2.96 6.02 -0.81
C ASN A 127 -4.42 5.58 -0.74
N SER A 128 -4.83 4.68 -1.63
CA SER A 128 -6.25 4.37 -1.84
C SER A 128 -6.87 3.57 -0.69
N ALA A 129 -6.06 2.89 0.13
CA ALA A 129 -6.54 2.17 1.30
C ALA A 129 -7.23 3.10 2.33
N LEU A 130 -6.75 4.34 2.48
CA LEU A 130 -7.34 5.37 3.37
C LEU A 130 -8.80 5.72 3.02
N LYS A 131 -9.28 5.37 1.82
CA LYS A 131 -10.69 5.56 1.47
C LYS A 131 -11.61 4.63 2.26
N TYR A 132 -11.12 3.45 2.64
CA TYR A 132 -11.93 2.35 3.18
C TYR A 132 -11.55 1.94 4.60
N ILE A 133 -10.35 2.33 5.06
CA ILE A 133 -9.79 1.96 6.36
C ILE A 133 -9.56 3.25 7.16
N LYS A 134 -9.96 3.23 8.44
CA LYS A 134 -9.52 4.21 9.44
C LYS A 134 -8.31 3.59 10.16
N PRO A 135 -7.07 4.05 9.89
CA PRO A 135 -5.90 3.54 10.57
C PRO A 135 -5.75 4.12 11.98
N ASP A 136 -4.87 3.55 12.79
CA ASP A 136 -4.41 4.18 14.03
C ASP A 136 -3.47 5.36 13.73
N VAL A 137 -2.67 5.26 12.65
CA VAL A 137 -1.84 6.36 12.15
C VAL A 137 -1.82 6.36 10.61
N ALA A 138 -2.08 7.52 10.02
CA ALA A 138 -1.94 7.79 8.59
C ALA A 138 -0.78 8.74 8.32
N ILE A 139 0.19 8.28 7.54
CA ILE A 139 1.39 9.03 7.18
C ILE A 139 1.32 9.41 5.70
N LEU A 140 1.60 10.68 5.38
CA LEU A 140 1.82 11.15 4.01
C LEU A 140 3.30 11.46 3.79
N VAL A 141 3.92 10.77 2.83
CA VAL A 141 5.29 11.04 2.38
C VAL A 141 5.27 11.98 1.18
N LYS A 142 6.02 13.07 1.24
CA LYS A 142 6.12 14.06 0.16
C LYS A 142 7.55 14.56 -0.02
N ASN A 143 7.89 15.09 -1.19
CA ASN A 143 9.08 15.92 -1.36
C ASN A 143 8.68 17.39 -1.15
N LYS A 144 9.63 18.28 -0.83
CA LYS A 144 9.38 19.72 -0.59
C LYS A 144 8.46 20.36 -1.63
N ASN A 145 8.70 20.08 -2.92
CA ASN A 145 7.99 20.69 -4.05
C ASN A 145 7.06 19.72 -4.79
N SER A 146 6.68 18.59 -4.18
CA SER A 146 5.90 17.58 -4.90
C SER A 146 4.45 18.01 -5.13
N LEU A 147 4.00 17.94 -6.39
CA LEU A 147 2.58 18.05 -6.73
C LEU A 147 1.83 16.81 -6.24
N LEU A 148 0.71 17.02 -5.55
CA LEU A 148 -0.14 15.93 -5.09
C LEU A 148 -0.89 15.30 -6.25
N LYS A 149 -0.70 14.00 -6.49
CA LYS A 149 -1.54 13.26 -7.43
C LYS A 149 -3.00 13.23 -6.95
N PRO A 150 -3.99 13.00 -7.85
CA PRO A 150 -5.41 12.98 -7.47
C PRO A 150 -5.76 12.05 -6.31
N SER A 151 -5.11 10.88 -6.22
CA SER A 151 -5.32 9.95 -5.11
C SER A 151 -4.73 10.40 -3.77
N ALA A 152 -3.72 11.28 -3.76
CA ALA A 152 -3.19 11.90 -2.55
C ALA A 152 -4.09 13.06 -2.07
N LYS A 153 -4.58 13.90 -2.98
CA LYS A 153 -5.49 15.01 -2.64
C LYS A 153 -6.74 14.54 -1.90
N LYS A 154 -7.31 13.40 -2.32
CA LYS A 154 -8.53 12.79 -1.74
C LYS A 154 -8.39 12.26 -0.30
N ILE A 155 -7.17 12.20 0.23
CA ILE A 155 -6.91 11.59 1.55
C ILE A 155 -6.27 12.55 2.55
N LEU A 156 -6.06 13.83 2.19
CA LEU A 156 -5.38 14.81 3.04
C LEU A 156 -6.04 15.02 4.40
N ASN A 157 -7.38 15.05 4.44
CA ASN A 157 -8.15 15.20 5.68
C ASN A 157 -8.12 13.96 6.59
N LYS A 158 -7.39 12.91 6.21
CA LYS A 158 -7.22 11.67 6.96
C LYS A 158 -5.77 11.45 7.40
N ILE A 159 -4.89 12.42 7.19
CA ILE A 159 -3.46 12.30 7.50
C ILE A 159 -3.20 12.84 8.91
N ASP A 160 -2.50 12.05 9.71
CA ASP A 160 -2.07 12.43 11.06
C ASP A 160 -0.64 13.01 11.03
N LEU A 161 0.22 12.52 10.13
CA LEU A 161 1.62 12.92 10.04
C LEU A 161 2.08 13.11 8.59
N VAL A 162 2.89 14.15 8.35
CA VAL A 162 3.55 14.39 7.07
C VAL A 162 5.06 14.20 7.23
N VAL A 163 5.65 13.32 6.43
CA VAL A 163 7.10 13.12 6.33
C VAL A 163 7.57 13.76 5.03
N THR A 164 8.53 14.68 5.13
CA THR A 164 9.16 15.27 3.95
C THR A 164 10.54 14.64 3.74
N LEU A 165 10.75 14.02 2.57
CA LEU A 165 12.03 13.45 2.13
C LEU A 165 12.70 14.35 1.07
#